data_AF-A0A2H3CH43-F1
#
_entry.id   AF-A0A2H3CH43-F1
#
_cell.length_a   1.000
_cell.length_b   1.000
_cell.length_c   1.000
_cell.angle_alpha   90.00
_cell.angle_beta   90.00
_cell.angle_gamma   90.00
#
_symmetry.space_group_name_H-M   'P 1'
#
loop_
_entity.id
_entity.type
_entity.pdbx_description
1 polymer ?
#
loop_
_entity_poly.entity_id
_entity_poly.type
_entity_poly.pdbx_seq_one_letter_code
_entity_poly.pdbx_strand_id
1 'polypeptide(L)'
;MNCIHGILLDCYTAAGMNLLPDIIARNPMLETLRIHMYNPQTIAQTNIQGSTSLSNLFSKIPPGTVTRFEQLSVGGLRLGPKLPLARLRHLKALNINFDEKIPEDMWDFLREEGVHLTELCVCAMSGALLDYLGSYEGLERLKFHTNNDDAHAEQFYHEVLPKHANTIEELWVHPKWRAGPVWGLDTHVLDRLCRCRSLTELHIPVGLQSVSAVAEDGVVV
;
A
#
# COMPACT_ATOMS: atom_id res chain seq x y z
N MET A 1 -5.39 3.21 33.51
CA MET A 1 -5.99 3.84 32.32
C MET A 1 -5.87 2.84 31.18
N ASN A 2 -6.97 2.50 30.51
CA ASN A 2 -6.92 1.59 29.36
C ASN A 2 -6.28 2.33 28.19
N CYS A 3 -5.12 1.87 27.73
CA CYS A 3 -4.48 2.38 26.53
C CYS A 3 -5.11 1.68 25.32
N ILE A 4 -5.59 2.46 24.35
CA ILE A 4 -6.09 1.90 23.09
C ILE A 4 -4.88 1.70 22.18
N HIS A 5 -4.59 0.44 21.82
CA HIS A 5 -3.49 0.08 20.91
C HIS A 5 -3.92 0.03 19.44
N GLY A 6 -5.22 -0.08 19.17
CA GLY A 6 -5.76 -0.14 17.81
C GLY A 6 -7.11 0.58 17.69
N ILE A 7 -7.28 1.31 16.59
CA ILE A 7 -8.55 1.91 16.19
C ILE A 7 -8.90 1.39 14.80
N LEU A 8 -10.07 0.75 14.69
CA LEU A 8 -10.69 0.34 13.44
C LEU A 8 -12.02 1.06 13.29
N LEU A 9 -12.20 1.74 12.16
CA LEU A 9 -13.38 2.55 11.89
C LEU A 9 -13.85 2.38 10.47
N ASP A 10 -15.09 1.91 10.35
CA ASP A 10 -15.86 1.95 9.11
C ASP A 10 -16.77 3.19 9.14
N CYS A 11 -16.33 4.24 8.46
CA CYS A 11 -17.00 5.52 8.45
C CYS A 11 -17.99 5.60 7.29
N TYR A 12 -19.28 5.64 7.63
CA TYR A 12 -20.38 5.85 6.66
C TYR A 12 -20.69 7.34 6.44
N THR A 13 -20.20 8.23 7.31
CA THR A 13 -20.41 9.68 7.22
C THR A 13 -19.14 10.45 7.62
N ALA A 14 -18.99 11.67 7.10
CA ALA A 14 -17.88 12.56 7.45
C ALA A 14 -17.91 13.05 8.91
N ALA A 15 -19.08 13.04 9.58
CA ALA A 15 -19.20 13.51 10.95
C ALA A 15 -18.37 12.69 11.95
N GLY A 16 -18.22 11.38 11.71
CA GLY A 16 -17.37 10.51 12.52
C GLY A 16 -15.87 10.86 12.45
N MET A 17 -15.43 11.50 11.36
CA MET A 17 -14.03 11.90 11.15
C MET A 17 -13.60 13.06 12.05
N ASN A 18 -14.53 13.93 12.45
CA ASN A 18 -14.21 15.14 13.19
C ASN A 18 -13.66 14.86 14.61
N LEU A 19 -13.96 13.70 15.17
CA LEU A 19 -13.49 13.30 16.50
C LEU A 19 -12.13 12.60 16.48
N LEU A 20 -11.67 12.12 15.31
CA LEU A 20 -10.46 11.31 15.21
C LEU A 20 -9.19 12.05 15.62
N PRO A 21 -8.98 13.33 15.26
CA PRO A 21 -7.80 14.04 15.72
C PRO A 21 -7.69 14.08 17.25
N ASP A 22 -8.81 14.27 17.96
CA ASP A 22 -8.83 14.28 19.43
C ASP A 22 -8.57 12.89 20.03
N ILE A 23 -9.15 11.84 19.44
CA ILE A 23 -8.96 10.47 19.91
C ILE A 23 -7.51 10.05 19.70
N ILE A 24 -6.95 10.30 18.52
CA ILE A 24 -5.57 9.97 18.18
C ILE A 24 -4.59 10.72 19.12
N ALA A 25 -4.80 12.02 19.33
CA ALA A 25 -3.96 12.82 20.22
C ALA A 25 -3.96 12.33 21.68
N ARG A 26 -5.06 11.71 22.14
CA ARG A 26 -5.18 11.15 23.49
C ARG A 26 -4.57 9.75 23.63
N ASN A 27 -4.19 9.10 22.52
CA ASN A 27 -3.66 7.73 22.50
C ASN A 27 -2.29 7.70 21.81
N PRO A 28 -1.21 8.21 22.46
CA PRO A 28 0.11 8.29 21.84
C PRO A 28 0.77 6.93 21.57
N MET A 29 0.33 5.87 22.26
CA MET A 29 0.80 4.49 22.07
C MET A 29 -0.02 3.73 21.02
N LEU A 30 -0.84 4.43 20.23
CA LEU A 30 -1.62 3.80 19.17
C LEU A 30 -0.69 3.19 18.12
N GLU A 31 -0.82 1.87 17.93
CA GLU A 31 0.00 1.08 17.01
C GLU A 31 -0.74 0.86 15.69
N THR A 32 -2.05 0.65 15.75
CA THR A 32 -2.88 0.36 14.57
C THR A 32 -3.94 1.43 14.35
N LEU A 33 -3.96 2.01 13.16
CA LEU A 33 -5.02 2.91 12.70
C LEU A 33 -5.58 2.41 11.38
N ARG A 34 -6.84 1.98 11.37
CA ARG A 34 -7.55 1.54 10.17
C ARG A 34 -8.82 2.36 9.99
N ILE A 35 -8.90 3.10 8.89
CA ILE A 35 -10.04 3.96 8.55
C ILE A 35 -10.48 3.59 7.14
N HIS A 36 -11.69 3.07 6.99
CA HIS A 36 -12.30 2.77 5.69
C HIS A 36 -13.60 3.56 5.52
N MET A 37 -13.71 4.28 4.41
CA MET A 37 -14.87 5.10 4.07
C MET A 37 -15.58 4.54 2.84
N TYR A 38 -16.85 4.15 2.99
CA TYR A 38 -17.61 3.44 1.96
C TYR A 38 -18.26 4.32 0.89
N ASN A 39 -18.12 5.66 0.92
CA ASN A 39 -18.65 6.54 -0.13
C ASN A 39 -17.99 7.94 -0.14
N PRO A 40 -16.76 8.09 -0.69
CA PRO A 40 -16.07 9.39 -0.70
C PRO A 40 -16.77 10.45 -1.58
N GLN A 41 -17.57 10.05 -2.57
CA GLN A 41 -18.23 10.97 -3.50
C GLN A 41 -19.41 11.75 -2.89
N THR A 42 -20.17 11.15 -1.98
CA THR A 42 -21.20 11.89 -1.21
C THR A 42 -20.57 12.92 -0.27
N ILE A 43 -19.33 12.68 0.16
CA ILE A 43 -18.62 13.55 1.11
C ILE A 43 -17.90 14.69 0.38
N ALA A 44 -17.38 14.47 -0.83
CA ALA A 44 -16.83 15.55 -1.67
C ALA A 44 -17.87 16.64 -2.00
N GLN A 45 -19.17 16.30 -1.97
CA GLN A 45 -20.29 17.24 -2.14
C GLN A 45 -20.61 18.03 -0.86
N THR A 46 -20.26 17.50 0.31
CA THR A 46 -20.25 18.28 1.55
C THR A 46 -18.94 19.09 1.60
N ASN A 47 -19.01 20.41 1.79
CA ASN A 47 -17.86 21.35 1.76
C ASN A 47 -16.78 21.12 2.84
N ILE A 48 -16.53 19.90 3.29
CA ILE A 48 -15.63 19.53 4.38
C ILE A 48 -14.23 19.19 3.83
N GLN A 49 -13.72 20.02 2.91
CA GLN A 49 -12.45 19.81 2.20
C GLN A 49 -11.21 19.74 3.13
N GLY A 50 -11.33 20.13 4.41
CA GLY A 50 -10.25 20.05 5.40
C GLY A 50 -10.29 18.84 6.35
N SER A 51 -11.47 18.26 6.64
CA SER A 51 -11.57 17.24 7.71
C SER A 51 -11.12 15.85 7.29
N THR A 52 -11.13 15.57 5.98
CA THR A 52 -10.94 14.23 5.41
C THR A 52 -9.53 14.03 4.83
N SER A 53 -8.53 14.69 5.40
CA SER A 53 -7.13 14.49 5.04
C SER A 53 -6.37 13.73 6.12
N LEU A 54 -5.40 12.92 5.70
CA LEU A 54 -4.52 12.23 6.64
C LEU A 54 -3.76 13.22 7.53
N SER A 55 -3.28 14.34 6.99
CA SER A 55 -2.61 15.39 7.75
C SER A 55 -3.48 15.94 8.89
N ASN A 56 -4.79 16.06 8.68
CA ASN A 56 -5.71 16.54 9.71
C ASN A 56 -5.85 15.56 10.89
N LEU A 57 -5.74 14.25 10.67
CA LEU A 57 -5.81 13.23 11.73
C LEU A 57 -4.72 13.42 12.79
N PHE A 58 -3.55 13.85 12.36
CA PHE A 58 -2.39 14.02 13.23
C PHE A 58 -2.22 15.45 13.74
N SER A 59 -3.10 16.38 13.34
CA SER A 59 -2.98 17.83 13.61
C SER A 59 -3.02 18.19 15.10
N LYS A 60 -3.75 17.41 15.91
CA LYS A 60 -3.90 17.64 17.36
C LYS A 60 -2.84 16.93 18.19
N ILE A 61 -1.95 16.12 17.59
CA ILE A 61 -0.87 15.50 18.34
C ILE A 61 0.17 16.57 18.70
N PRO A 62 0.51 16.76 19.99
CA PRO A 62 1.49 17.74 20.40
C PRO A 62 2.85 17.56 19.68
N PRO A 63 3.55 18.66 19.34
CA PRO A 63 4.92 18.59 18.84
C PRO A 63 5.82 17.83 19.82
N GLY A 64 6.73 16.99 19.31
CA GLY A 64 7.64 16.19 20.14
C GLY A 64 7.03 14.91 20.74
N THR A 65 5.72 14.66 20.63
CA THR A 65 5.15 13.37 21.05
C THR A 65 5.70 12.22 20.20
N VAL A 66 6.29 11.21 20.85
CA VAL A 66 6.69 9.98 20.17
C VAL A 66 5.43 9.16 19.86
N THR A 67 5.27 8.78 18.60
CA THR A 67 4.17 7.92 18.13
C THR A 67 4.70 6.54 17.77
N ARG A 68 3.83 5.53 17.77
CA ARG A 68 4.20 4.12 17.50
C ARG A 68 3.37 3.46 16.40
N PHE A 69 2.87 4.24 15.45
CA PHE A 69 2.07 3.70 14.36
C PHE A 69 2.85 2.64 13.57
N GLU A 70 2.48 1.39 13.77
CA GLU A 70 3.01 0.23 13.06
C GLU A 70 2.12 -0.13 11.86
N GLN A 71 0.82 0.11 11.96
CA GLN A 71 -0.14 -0.21 10.91
C GLN A 71 -1.03 0.99 10.58
N LEU A 72 -1.03 1.38 9.30
CA LEU A 72 -1.90 2.43 8.78
C LEU A 72 -2.68 1.89 7.58
N SER A 73 -4.00 1.75 7.74
CA SER A 73 -4.92 1.43 6.64
C SER A 73 -5.87 2.58 6.42
N VAL A 74 -5.94 3.08 5.20
CA VAL A 74 -6.69 4.28 4.85
C VAL A 74 -7.42 4.08 3.52
N GLY A 75 -8.74 4.09 3.57
CA GLY A 75 -9.61 4.03 2.40
C GLY A 75 -10.59 5.20 2.35
N GLY A 76 -10.60 5.91 1.22
CA GLY A 76 -11.51 7.03 0.98
C GLY A 76 -11.12 8.34 1.67
N LEU A 77 -9.92 8.44 2.26
CA LEU A 77 -9.33 9.69 2.71
C LEU A 77 -8.29 10.20 1.73
N ARG A 78 -8.21 11.53 1.60
CA ARG A 78 -7.12 12.17 0.86
C ARG A 78 -5.86 12.14 1.70
N LEU A 79 -4.73 11.83 1.09
CA LEU A 79 -3.43 11.88 1.78
C LEU A 79 -3.02 13.33 2.10
N GLY A 80 -3.48 14.28 1.29
CA GLY A 80 -3.10 15.69 1.38
C GLY A 80 -1.71 15.95 0.78
N PRO A 81 -1.31 17.23 0.62
CA PRO A 81 -0.04 17.58 -0.03
C PRO A 81 1.20 17.37 0.83
N LYS A 82 1.03 17.18 2.15
CA LYS A 82 2.13 16.95 3.09
C LYS A 82 1.73 15.90 4.12
N LEU A 83 2.44 14.78 4.09
CA LEU A 83 2.25 13.70 5.04
C LEU A 83 3.04 14.01 6.34
N PRO A 84 2.51 13.65 7.52
CA PRO A 84 3.22 13.81 8.78
C PRO A 84 4.22 12.66 8.98
N LEU A 85 5.19 12.58 8.07
CA LEU A 85 6.14 11.48 7.91
C LEU A 85 6.90 11.14 9.21
N ALA A 86 7.27 12.15 10.00
CA ALA A 86 7.91 11.96 11.30
C ALA A 86 7.09 11.13 12.30
N ARG A 87 5.77 11.04 12.13
CA ARG A 87 4.89 10.22 12.98
C ARG A 87 4.84 8.75 12.55
N LEU A 88 5.36 8.43 11.36
CA LEU A 88 5.26 7.12 10.70
C LEU A 88 6.59 6.35 10.72
N ARG A 89 7.54 6.72 11.59
CA ARG A 89 8.88 6.10 11.70
C ARG A 89 8.88 4.64 12.14
N HIS A 90 7.76 4.13 12.65
CA HIS A 90 7.61 2.75 13.11
C HIS A 90 6.72 1.91 12.20
N LEU A 91 6.37 2.43 11.02
CA LEU A 91 5.40 1.82 10.14
C LEU A 91 5.95 0.49 9.58
N LYS A 92 5.14 -0.55 9.67
CA LYS A 92 5.38 -1.89 9.10
C LYS A 92 4.34 -2.24 8.05
N ALA A 93 3.09 -1.83 8.26
CA ALA A 93 2.00 -2.07 7.33
C ALA A 93 1.39 -0.76 6.84
N LEU A 94 1.37 -0.58 5.51
CA LEU A 94 0.72 0.54 4.85
C LEU A 94 -0.29 0.05 3.83
N ASN A 95 -1.56 0.32 4.05
CA ASN A 95 -2.62 0.01 3.09
C ASN A 95 -3.35 1.28 2.72
N ILE A 96 -3.18 1.73 1.48
CA ILE A 96 -3.90 2.89 0.95
C ILE A 96 -4.78 2.39 -0.19
N ASN A 97 -6.07 2.74 -0.11
CA ASN A 97 -7.03 2.37 -1.14
C ASN A 97 -6.53 2.79 -2.53
N PHE A 98 -6.84 1.94 -3.50
CA PHE A 98 -6.27 1.89 -4.84
C PHE A 98 -6.56 3.10 -5.77
N ASP A 99 -7.16 4.16 -5.23
CA ASP A 99 -7.54 5.36 -5.98
C ASP A 99 -6.63 6.57 -5.72
N GLU A 100 -5.78 6.54 -4.69
CA GLU A 100 -4.97 7.69 -4.26
C GLU A 100 -3.48 7.47 -4.55
N LYS A 101 -2.85 8.38 -5.30
CA LYS A 101 -1.39 8.35 -5.53
C LYS A 101 -0.68 8.80 -4.26
N ILE A 102 0.24 7.95 -3.78
CA ILE A 102 1.11 8.31 -2.67
C ILE A 102 2.18 9.29 -3.17
N PRO A 103 2.36 10.44 -2.50
CA PRO A 103 3.43 11.38 -2.80
C PRO A 103 4.82 10.71 -2.80
N GLU A 104 5.67 11.06 -3.77
CA GLU A 104 6.99 10.41 -3.95
C GLU A 104 7.96 10.69 -2.80
N ASP A 105 7.83 11.85 -2.16
CA ASP A 105 8.60 12.26 -0.96
C ASP A 105 8.37 11.34 0.25
N MET A 106 7.25 10.61 0.28
CA MET A 106 7.03 9.59 1.30
C MET A 106 8.01 8.43 1.16
N TRP A 107 8.26 7.96 -0.07
CA TRP A 107 9.14 6.81 -0.30
C TRP A 107 10.59 7.17 -0.01
N ASP A 108 11.00 8.38 -0.40
CA ASP A 108 12.34 8.90 -0.10
C ASP A 108 12.55 9.00 1.41
N PHE A 109 11.58 9.56 2.14
CA PHE A 109 11.65 9.64 3.61
C PHE A 109 11.73 8.26 4.28
N LEU A 110 10.87 7.31 3.90
CA LEU A 110 10.89 5.97 4.51
C LEU A 110 12.23 5.28 4.28
N ARG A 111 12.82 5.49 3.09
CA ARG A 111 14.16 5.00 2.74
C ARG A 111 15.24 5.63 3.60
N GLU A 112 15.25 6.97 3.69
CA GLU A 112 16.25 7.74 4.45
C GLU A 112 16.20 7.42 5.95
N GLU A 113 15.01 7.18 6.49
CA GLU A 113 14.79 6.86 7.90
C GLU A 113 14.94 5.37 8.22
N GLY A 114 15.23 4.52 7.23
CA GLY A 114 15.39 3.07 7.41
C GLY A 114 14.12 2.37 7.88
N VAL A 115 12.95 2.88 7.49
CA VAL A 115 11.65 2.29 7.81
C VAL A 115 11.36 1.21 6.77
N HIS A 116 11.27 -0.05 7.18
CA HIS A 116 11.03 -1.18 6.29
C HIS A 116 9.61 -1.71 6.46
N LEU A 117 8.80 -1.64 5.40
CA LEU A 117 7.45 -2.18 5.40
C LEU A 117 7.48 -3.70 5.19
N THR A 118 6.69 -4.41 5.98
CA THR A 118 6.40 -5.84 5.77
C THR A 118 5.12 -6.04 4.97
N GLU A 119 4.18 -5.09 5.02
CA GLU A 119 2.92 -5.14 4.27
C GLU A 119 2.66 -3.83 3.53
N LEU A 120 2.35 -3.91 2.23
CA LEU A 120 2.07 -2.76 1.39
C LEU A 120 0.90 -3.00 0.43
N CYS A 121 -0.04 -2.05 0.38
CA CYS A 121 -1.12 -2.00 -0.61
C CYS A 121 -1.20 -0.59 -1.24
N VAL A 122 -1.02 -0.49 -2.57
CA VAL A 122 -0.89 0.80 -3.29
C VAL A 122 -1.56 0.83 -4.67
N CYS A 123 -1.95 2.02 -5.14
CA CYS A 123 -2.68 2.22 -6.39
C CYS A 123 -1.88 2.06 -7.69
N ALA A 124 -0.55 2.14 -7.64
CA ALA A 124 0.34 2.04 -8.80
C ALA A 124 1.79 1.98 -8.33
N MET A 125 2.63 1.31 -9.12
CA MET A 125 4.09 1.40 -9.00
C MET A 125 4.61 2.74 -9.55
N SER A 126 5.64 3.28 -8.90
CA SER A 126 6.43 4.42 -9.36
C SER A 126 7.92 4.13 -9.14
N GLY A 127 8.81 4.81 -9.86
CA GLY A 127 10.26 4.67 -9.69
C GLY A 127 10.70 4.86 -8.23
N ALA A 128 10.23 5.93 -7.56
CA ALA A 128 10.56 6.17 -6.16
C ALA A 128 10.09 5.04 -5.21
N LEU A 129 8.95 4.41 -5.50
CA LEU A 129 8.49 3.24 -4.74
C LEU A 129 9.37 2.02 -5.03
N LEU A 130 9.70 1.74 -6.29
CA LEU A 130 10.53 0.60 -6.67
C LEU A 130 11.94 0.72 -6.08
N ASP A 131 12.53 1.91 -6.11
CA ASP A 131 13.81 2.19 -5.48
C ASP A 131 13.75 2.00 -3.95
N TYR A 132 12.63 2.36 -3.31
CA TYR A 132 12.41 2.13 -1.89
C TYR A 132 12.26 0.64 -1.57
N LEU A 133 11.41 -0.11 -2.28
CA LEU A 133 11.28 -1.55 -2.09
C LEU A 133 12.61 -2.26 -2.37
N GLY A 134 13.32 -1.80 -3.40
CA GLY A 134 14.67 -2.24 -3.73
C GLY A 134 15.72 -1.88 -2.68
N SER A 135 15.47 -1.03 -1.68
CA SER A 135 16.50 -0.65 -0.70
C SER A 135 16.61 -1.59 0.50
N TYR A 136 15.67 -2.53 0.67
CA TYR A 136 15.62 -3.41 1.85
C TYR A 136 15.15 -4.83 1.50
N GLU A 137 15.19 -5.72 2.50
CA GLU A 137 14.64 -7.08 2.46
C GLU A 137 13.62 -7.24 3.59
N GLY A 138 12.66 -8.17 3.47
CA GLY A 138 11.63 -8.37 4.51
C GLY A 138 10.21 -7.94 4.15
N LEU A 139 9.92 -7.60 2.89
CA LEU A 139 8.55 -7.44 2.44
C LEU A 139 7.87 -8.82 2.41
N GLU A 140 6.71 -8.92 3.06
CA GLU A 140 5.92 -10.15 3.23
C GLU A 140 4.65 -10.11 2.38
N ARG A 141 3.97 -8.95 2.31
CA ARG A 141 2.72 -8.81 1.56
C ARG A 141 2.75 -7.58 0.67
N LEU A 142 2.50 -7.77 -0.62
CA LEU A 142 2.48 -6.69 -1.59
C LEU A 142 1.23 -6.78 -2.48
N LYS A 143 0.42 -5.73 -2.46
CA LYS A 143 -0.75 -5.57 -3.33
C LYS A 143 -0.64 -4.27 -4.11
N PHE A 144 -0.80 -4.33 -5.42
CA PHE A 144 -0.78 -3.12 -6.23
C PHE A 144 -1.59 -3.26 -7.50
N HIS A 145 -2.04 -2.11 -8.03
CA HIS A 145 -2.50 -2.10 -9.42
C HIS A 145 -1.36 -1.85 -10.41
N THR A 146 -1.48 -2.50 -11.55
CA THR A 146 -0.56 -2.30 -12.67
C THR A 146 -0.66 -0.88 -13.23
N ASN A 147 0.43 -0.45 -13.86
CA ASN A 147 0.48 0.75 -14.69
C ASN A 147 0.85 0.32 -16.13
N ASN A 148 0.90 1.27 -17.07
CA ASN A 148 1.30 1.00 -18.45
C ASN A 148 2.80 1.24 -18.68
N ASP A 149 3.62 0.96 -17.67
CA ASP A 149 5.05 1.23 -17.68
C ASP A 149 5.85 -0.08 -17.63
N ASP A 150 6.37 -0.47 -18.78
CA ASP A 150 7.13 -1.71 -18.95
C ASP A 150 8.46 -1.65 -18.18
N ALA A 151 9.08 -0.47 -18.06
CA ALA A 151 10.33 -0.33 -17.31
C ALA A 151 10.12 -0.57 -15.81
N HIS A 152 8.99 -0.11 -15.26
CA HIS A 152 8.63 -0.42 -13.88
C HIS A 152 8.35 -1.91 -13.65
N ALA A 153 7.70 -2.59 -14.60
CA ALA A 153 7.48 -4.03 -14.51
C ALA A 153 8.81 -4.80 -14.53
N GLU A 154 9.69 -4.44 -15.47
CA GLU A 154 11.03 -5.02 -15.59
C GLU A 154 11.85 -4.82 -14.31
N GLN A 155 11.93 -3.58 -13.81
CA GLN A 155 12.63 -3.28 -12.55
C GLN A 155 12.05 -4.07 -11.37
N PHE A 156 10.72 -4.17 -11.29
CA PHE A 156 10.08 -4.93 -10.22
C PHE A 156 10.49 -6.41 -10.25
N TYR A 157 10.33 -7.09 -11.39
CA TYR A 157 10.60 -8.53 -11.48
C TYR A 157 12.10 -8.88 -11.45
N HIS A 158 12.97 -7.98 -11.94
CA HIS A 158 14.41 -8.24 -12.03
C HIS A 158 15.21 -7.77 -10.83
N GLU A 159 14.80 -6.68 -10.17
CA GLU A 159 15.62 -6.02 -9.15
C GLU A 159 14.96 -6.04 -7.77
N VAL A 160 13.65 -5.81 -7.70
CA VAL A 160 12.92 -5.71 -6.44
C VAL A 160 12.51 -7.09 -5.91
N LEU A 161 11.74 -7.85 -6.68
CA LEU A 161 11.19 -9.14 -6.26
C LEU A 161 12.28 -10.12 -5.76
N PRO A 162 13.47 -10.24 -6.40
CA PRO A 162 14.52 -11.11 -5.90
C PRO A 162 15.02 -10.78 -4.48
N LYS A 163 14.99 -9.52 -4.05
CA LYS A 163 15.37 -9.12 -2.68
C LYS A 163 14.39 -9.61 -1.62
N HIS A 164 13.13 -9.79 -2.02
CA HIS A 164 12.07 -10.27 -1.13
C HIS A 164 11.75 -11.75 -1.35
N ALA A 165 12.53 -12.48 -2.16
CA ALA A 165 12.21 -13.86 -2.54
C ALA A 165 12.12 -14.82 -1.34
N ASN A 166 12.83 -14.55 -0.24
CA ASN A 166 12.76 -15.38 0.97
C ASN A 166 11.65 -14.94 1.94
N THR A 167 11.00 -13.80 1.71
CA THR A 167 10.08 -13.19 2.69
C THR A 167 8.69 -12.97 2.13
N ILE A 168 8.54 -12.76 0.81
CA ILE A 168 7.25 -12.50 0.20
C ILE A 168 6.36 -13.74 0.31
N GLU A 169 5.23 -13.58 1.00
CA GLU A 169 4.21 -14.59 1.25
C GLU A 169 3.00 -14.38 0.34
N GLU A 170 2.63 -13.12 0.10
CA GLU A 170 1.44 -12.73 -0.64
C GLU A 170 1.77 -11.66 -1.69
N LEU A 171 1.50 -11.95 -2.97
CA LEU A 171 1.69 -11.02 -4.09
C LEU A 171 0.41 -10.86 -4.91
N TRP A 172 -0.14 -9.66 -4.93
CA TRP A 172 -1.34 -9.32 -5.69
C TRP A 172 -1.04 -8.22 -6.70
N VAL A 173 -1.04 -8.59 -7.97
CA VAL A 173 -0.91 -7.72 -9.13
C VAL A 173 -2.30 -7.54 -9.74
N HIS A 174 -2.91 -6.38 -9.54
CA HIS A 174 -4.26 -6.09 -10.05
C HIS A 174 -4.20 -5.36 -11.38
N PRO A 175 -4.73 -5.92 -12.48
CA PRO A 175 -4.73 -5.21 -13.76
C PRO A 175 -5.59 -3.94 -13.66
N LYS A 176 -5.06 -2.77 -14.04
CA LYS A 176 -5.93 -1.65 -14.44
C LYS A 176 -6.58 -1.99 -15.78
N TRP A 177 -7.80 -1.49 -15.98
CA TRP A 177 -8.50 -1.63 -17.25
C TRP A 177 -7.60 -1.10 -18.39
N ARG A 178 -7.18 -2.00 -19.29
CA ARG A 178 -6.22 -1.77 -20.41
C ARG A 178 -4.72 -1.76 -20.04
N ALA A 179 -4.33 -2.31 -18.90
CA ALA A 179 -2.91 -2.57 -18.66
C ALA A 179 -2.33 -3.55 -19.68
N GLY A 180 -1.11 -3.26 -20.16
CA GLY A 180 -0.38 -4.13 -21.08
C GLY A 180 -0.04 -5.50 -20.45
N PRO A 181 0.36 -6.49 -21.27
CA PRO A 181 0.63 -7.85 -20.79
C PRO A 181 1.84 -7.95 -19.85
N VAL A 182 2.66 -6.90 -19.75
CA VAL A 182 4.01 -6.93 -19.14
C VAL A 182 4.00 -7.17 -17.63
N TRP A 183 2.91 -6.80 -16.95
CA TRP A 183 2.73 -7.13 -15.53
C TRP A 183 2.14 -8.52 -15.30
N GLY A 184 1.70 -9.19 -16.37
CA GLY A 184 1.02 -10.47 -16.31
C GLY A 184 1.96 -11.67 -16.30
N LEU A 185 1.37 -12.84 -16.10
CA LEU A 185 2.09 -14.09 -16.09
C LEU A 185 2.56 -14.46 -17.51
N ASP A 186 3.88 -14.57 -17.66
CA ASP A 186 4.57 -15.22 -18.77
C ASP A 186 5.67 -16.17 -18.24
N THR A 187 6.41 -16.83 -19.13
CA THR A 187 7.47 -17.77 -18.73
C THR A 187 8.58 -17.11 -17.94
N HIS A 188 8.92 -15.87 -18.26
CA HIS A 188 9.97 -15.13 -17.60
C HIS A 188 9.59 -14.73 -16.16
N VAL A 189 8.36 -14.22 -15.99
CA VAL A 189 7.78 -13.87 -14.68
C VAL A 189 7.61 -15.12 -13.83
N LEU A 190 7.15 -16.23 -14.41
CA LEU A 190 7.00 -17.50 -13.71
C LEU A 190 8.34 -17.99 -13.14
N ASP A 191 9.43 -17.95 -13.91
CA ASP A 191 10.77 -18.32 -13.46
C ASP A 191 11.26 -17.47 -12.27
N ARG A 192 10.81 -16.22 -12.16
CA ARG A 192 11.12 -15.33 -11.03
C ARG A 192 10.26 -15.67 -9.82
N LEU A 193 8.97 -15.89 -10.03
CA LEU A 193 8.03 -16.27 -8.96
C LEU A 193 8.41 -17.62 -8.33
N CYS A 194 8.84 -18.60 -9.11
CA CYS A 194 9.33 -19.89 -8.59
C CYS A 194 10.54 -19.78 -7.66
N ARG A 195 11.25 -18.64 -7.66
CA ARG A 195 12.36 -18.39 -6.72
C ARG A 195 11.87 -17.84 -5.38
N CYS A 196 10.62 -17.38 -5.29
CA CYS A 196 10.02 -16.88 -4.07
C CYS A 196 9.65 -18.05 -3.16
N ARG A 197 10.48 -18.32 -2.15
CA ARG A 197 10.42 -19.54 -1.32
C ARG A 197 9.29 -19.55 -0.31
N SER A 198 8.82 -18.37 0.08
CA SER A 198 7.78 -18.18 1.09
C SER A 198 6.42 -17.86 0.47
N LEU A 199 6.34 -17.75 -0.87
CA LEU A 199 5.13 -17.35 -1.58
C LEU A 199 4.05 -18.43 -1.43
N THR A 200 2.95 -18.08 -0.78
CA THR A 200 1.79 -18.96 -0.54
C THR A 200 0.53 -18.47 -1.24
N GLU A 201 0.45 -17.16 -1.53
CA GLU A 201 -0.68 -16.54 -2.21
C GLU A 201 -0.21 -15.68 -3.39
N LEU A 202 -0.69 -16.02 -4.59
CA LEU A 202 -0.38 -15.32 -5.83
C LEU A 202 -1.65 -14.95 -6.58
N HIS A 203 -1.84 -13.66 -6.83
CA HIS A 203 -2.90 -13.13 -7.66
C HIS A 203 -2.26 -12.28 -8.76
N ILE A 204 -2.22 -12.79 -9.99
CA ILE A 204 -1.58 -12.11 -11.13
C ILE A 204 -2.47 -12.26 -12.38
N PRO A 205 -2.59 -11.23 -13.24
CA PRO A 205 -3.32 -11.38 -14.48
C PRO A 205 -2.58 -12.36 -15.40
N VAL A 206 -3.31 -13.29 -16.01
CA VAL A 206 -2.76 -14.14 -17.07
C VAL A 206 -2.87 -13.36 -18.38
N GLY A 207 -1.74 -13.18 -19.08
CA GLY A 207 -1.73 -12.51 -20.38
C GLY A 207 -2.60 -13.24 -21.39
N LEU A 208 -3.43 -12.52 -22.14
CA LEU A 208 -4.27 -13.12 -23.21
C LEU A 208 -3.45 -13.74 -24.35
N GLN A 209 -2.15 -13.43 -24.46
CA GLN A 209 -1.27 -14.09 -25.42
C GLN A 209 -0.78 -15.47 -24.96
N SER A 210 -0.90 -15.78 -23.66
CA SER A 210 -0.54 -17.07 -23.07
C SER A 210 -1.64 -18.12 -23.27
N VAL A 211 -2.88 -17.68 -23.51
CA VAL A 211 -4.08 -18.56 -23.59
C VAL A 211 -4.35 -19.05 -25.02
N SER A 212 -3.60 -18.61 -26.03
CA SER A 212 -3.73 -19.14 -27.41
C SER A 212 -3.00 -20.47 -27.65
N ALA A 213 -2.33 -21.03 -26.64
CA ALA A 213 -1.48 -22.22 -26.80
C ALA A 213 -2.03 -23.52 -26.19
N VAL A 214 -3.23 -23.55 -25.57
CA VAL A 214 -3.77 -24.78 -25.00
C VAL A 214 -5.25 -24.93 -25.32
N ALA A 215 -5.52 -25.33 -26.56
CA ALA A 215 -6.74 -26.03 -26.93
C ALA A 215 -6.39 -27.40 -27.53
N GLU A 216 -5.45 -28.11 -26.91
CA GLU A 216 -5.23 -29.55 -27.04
C GLU A 216 -4.51 -29.98 -25.75
N ASP A 217 -5.21 -30.77 -24.92
CA ASP A 217 -4.70 -31.45 -23.72
C ASP A 217 -4.34 -30.62 -22.47
N GLY A 218 -5.36 -29.97 -21.90
CA GLY A 218 -5.79 -30.22 -20.51
C GLY A 218 -4.80 -30.10 -19.32
N VAL A 219 -3.61 -29.52 -19.47
CA VAL A 219 -2.68 -29.28 -18.36
C VAL A 219 -2.26 -27.82 -18.36
N VAL A 220 -2.65 -27.11 -17.30
CA VAL A 220 -2.18 -25.76 -17.00
C VAL A 220 -1.07 -25.90 -15.96
N VAL A 221 0.15 -25.50 -16.32
CA VAL A 221 1.24 -25.18 -15.39
C VAL A 221 1.36 -23.65 -15.34
#